data_AF-A0A3B9SY91-F1
#
_entry.id   AF-A0A3B9SY91-F1
#
_cell.length_a   1.000
_cell.length_b   1.000
_cell.length_c   1.000
_cell.angle_alpha   90.00
_cell.angle_beta   90.00
_cell.angle_gamma   90.00
#
_symmetry.space_group_name_H-M   'P 1'
#
loop_
_entity.id
_entity.type
_entity.pdbx_description
1 polymer ?
#
loop_
_entity_poly.entity_id
_entity_poly.type
_entity_poly.pdbx_seq_one_letter_code
_entity_poly.pdbx_strand_id
1 'polypeptide(L)'
;DGKAVYYNGKSIAPKDPDATSYTGPNNLWKTQINQMKNGTVARNYDPNGIGLDRGLSKDIADFLVDTLLEFRDTVWDNRDTIRSVVMRVKDIMEGNTEAGAYLLNFIQDEYKLAYHSQPDTWQREFGYNEMYDEIFKIGSYMNYGRVDFEVGSDVYSLWAWKGDYWNLQSGAEVGLYVLNQSFGNAHAEQYDVVNFEVPMTLSLYNYQSPGSFENLYNWAPNKNQWWVTGFDPDYPEPDPEVMVSVASVDLSDSHEDLFDALNGSSVSYHDDLKNYHVILDDSTNIVWIQWYNSCVK
;
A
#
# COMPACT_ATOMS: atom_id res chain seq x y z
N ASP A 1 -6.42 2.37 27.62
CA ASP A 1 -6.46 1.25 28.59
C ASP A 1 -5.66 0.03 28.09
N GLY A 2 -4.71 0.22 27.17
CA GLY A 2 -3.88 -0.88 26.65
C GLY A 2 -4.70 -1.98 25.99
N LYS A 3 -5.77 -1.63 25.29
CA LYS A 3 -6.61 -2.56 24.50
C LYS A 3 -6.67 -2.10 23.06
N ALA A 4 -6.74 -3.05 22.14
CA ALA A 4 -7.07 -2.78 20.75
C ALA A 4 -8.42 -2.05 20.68
N VAL A 5 -8.51 -1.10 19.76
CA VAL A 5 -9.71 -0.26 19.60
C VAL A 5 -10.44 -0.74 18.35
N TYR A 6 -11.74 -0.98 18.46
CA TYR A 6 -12.55 -1.48 17.35
C TYR A 6 -13.60 -0.47 16.89
N TYR A 7 -13.93 -0.51 15.60
CA TYR A 7 -15.06 0.20 15.00
C TYR A 7 -15.77 -0.69 13.95
N ASN A 8 -17.05 -1.01 14.23
CA ASN A 8 -17.88 -1.95 13.45
C ASN A 8 -17.15 -3.27 13.11
N GLY A 9 -16.61 -3.93 14.14
CA GLY A 9 -15.98 -5.25 14.01
C GLY A 9 -14.53 -5.26 13.55
N LYS A 10 -13.99 -4.13 13.09
CA LYS A 10 -12.58 -4.01 12.67
C LYS A 10 -11.73 -3.31 13.71
N SER A 11 -10.51 -3.80 13.93
CA SER A 11 -9.53 -3.06 14.73
C SER A 11 -9.09 -1.80 13.97
N ILE A 12 -9.01 -0.67 14.67
CA ILE A 12 -8.67 0.66 14.13
C ILE A 12 -7.45 1.29 14.80
N ALA A 13 -6.93 0.65 15.86
CA ALA A 13 -5.65 0.92 16.47
C ALA A 13 -5.19 -0.31 17.26
N PRO A 14 -3.86 -0.57 17.35
CA PRO A 14 -3.34 -1.69 18.12
C PRO A 14 -3.67 -1.53 19.60
N LYS A 15 -3.54 -2.63 20.34
CA LYS A 15 -3.24 -2.55 21.76
C LYS A 15 -1.98 -1.70 21.94
N ASP A 16 -2.15 -0.53 22.53
CA ASP A 16 -1.05 0.36 22.89
C ASP A 16 -0.04 -0.40 23.79
N PRO A 17 1.15 -0.77 23.27
CA PRO A 17 2.08 -1.63 24.00
C PRO A 17 2.77 -0.86 25.14
N ASP A 18 2.77 0.48 25.08
CA ASP A 18 3.25 1.35 26.14
C ASP A 18 2.39 2.61 26.21
N ALA A 19 1.19 2.50 26.79
CA ALA A 19 0.26 3.63 26.92
C ALA A 19 0.80 4.84 27.71
N THR A 20 2.01 4.73 28.25
CA THR A 20 2.74 5.77 28.96
C THR A 20 3.98 6.28 28.23
N SER A 21 4.55 5.51 27.29
CA SER A 21 5.66 5.93 26.43
C SER A 21 5.22 6.04 24.99
N TYR A 22 5.43 7.22 24.47
CA TYR A 22 4.95 7.59 23.16
C TYR A 22 5.80 6.93 22.04
N THR A 23 5.15 6.11 21.23
CA THR A 23 5.71 5.38 20.07
C THR A 23 5.05 5.90 18.78
N GLY A 24 5.82 6.55 17.90
CA GLY A 24 5.33 7.20 16.68
C GLY A 24 5.15 8.73 16.78
N PRO A 25 4.53 9.44 15.79
CA PRO A 25 4.31 10.90 15.76
C PRO A 25 3.18 11.41 16.66
N ASN A 26 3.22 12.71 17.04
CA ASN A 26 2.55 13.19 18.26
C ASN A 26 1.07 13.10 18.05
N ASN A 27 0.31 12.56 19.00
CA ASN A 27 -1.14 12.34 18.85
C ASN A 27 -1.58 11.48 17.65
N LEU A 28 -0.71 10.81 16.87
CA LEU A 28 -1.15 10.11 15.65
C LEU A 28 -2.22 9.06 15.94
N TRP A 29 -2.03 8.18 16.94
CA TRP A 29 -3.06 7.20 17.31
C TRP A 29 -4.35 7.83 17.81
N LYS A 30 -4.28 8.96 18.54
CA LYS A 30 -5.48 9.69 18.95
C LYS A 30 -6.23 10.24 17.75
N THR A 31 -5.51 10.77 16.76
CA THR A 31 -6.06 11.27 15.50
C THR A 31 -6.69 10.12 14.72
N GLN A 32 -5.96 9.02 14.50
CA GLN A 32 -6.47 7.81 13.83
C GLN A 32 -7.76 7.32 14.48
N ILE A 33 -7.77 7.13 15.81
CA ILE A 33 -8.95 6.65 16.53
C ILE A 33 -10.13 7.62 16.38
N ASN A 34 -9.88 8.93 16.46
CA ASN A 34 -10.93 9.94 16.32
C ASN A 34 -11.51 9.96 14.90
N GLN A 35 -10.65 9.96 13.87
CA GLN A 35 -11.09 9.97 12.46
C GLN A 35 -11.82 8.68 12.09
N MET A 36 -11.31 7.52 12.52
CA MET A 36 -11.97 6.24 12.26
C MET A 36 -13.32 6.07 12.97
N LYS A 37 -13.56 6.77 14.10
CA LYS A 37 -14.83 6.71 14.83
C LYS A 37 -15.84 7.78 14.40
N ASN A 38 -15.35 8.98 14.08
CA ASN A 38 -16.17 10.18 13.95
C ASN A 38 -16.08 10.82 12.56
N GLY A 39 -15.08 10.46 11.76
CA GLY A 39 -14.87 10.97 10.40
C GLY A 39 -15.48 10.07 9.33
N THR A 40 -15.18 10.39 8.07
CA THR A 40 -15.58 9.59 6.92
C THR A 40 -14.65 8.40 6.78
N VAL A 41 -15.22 7.19 6.79
CA VAL A 41 -14.49 5.93 6.59
C VAL A 41 -15.17 5.14 5.48
N ALA A 42 -14.52 5.10 4.34
CA ALA A 42 -14.96 4.33 3.19
C ALA A 42 -14.78 2.82 3.44
N ARG A 43 -15.76 2.04 3.00
CA ARG A 43 -15.81 0.56 3.18
C ARG A 43 -16.21 -0.20 1.93
N ASN A 44 -16.88 0.48 1.00
CA ASN A 44 -17.25 -0.10 -0.28
C ASN A 44 -16.74 0.81 -1.40
N TYR A 45 -16.53 0.18 -2.56
CA TYR A 45 -16.28 0.86 -3.81
C TYR A 45 -17.58 1.57 -4.26
N ASP A 46 -17.47 2.70 -4.97
CA ASP A 46 -18.61 3.32 -5.64
C ASP A 46 -19.20 2.29 -6.62
N PRO A 47 -20.50 1.94 -6.51
CA PRO A 47 -21.14 1.04 -7.46
C PRO A 47 -21.14 1.58 -8.90
N ASN A 48 -20.94 2.88 -9.09
CA ASN A 48 -20.76 3.53 -10.40
C ASN A 48 -19.30 3.96 -10.62
N GLY A 49 -18.40 3.60 -9.72
CA GLY A 49 -16.98 3.88 -9.83
C GLY A 49 -16.44 3.26 -11.10
N ILE A 50 -15.72 4.06 -11.87
CA ILE A 50 -15.24 3.64 -13.18
C ILE A 50 -13.98 2.80 -12.97
N GLY A 51 -14.09 1.49 -13.12
CA GLY A 51 -12.99 0.58 -13.46
C GLY A 51 -13.23 0.04 -14.88
N LEU A 52 -12.17 -0.09 -15.69
CA LEU A 52 -12.14 -0.62 -17.07
C LEU A 52 -13.21 -0.19 -18.12
N ASP A 53 -14.15 0.73 -17.84
CA ASP A 53 -15.27 1.02 -18.78
C ASP A 53 -15.49 2.50 -19.18
N ARG A 54 -14.46 3.35 -19.25
CA ARG A 54 -14.58 4.63 -20.00
C ARG A 54 -13.33 5.04 -20.78
N GLY A 55 -13.46 5.00 -22.11
CA GLY A 55 -13.15 6.11 -23.03
C GLY A 55 -11.70 6.57 -23.23
N LEU A 56 -10.78 6.32 -22.29
CA LEU A 56 -9.35 6.48 -22.52
C LEU A 56 -8.85 5.15 -23.10
N SER A 57 -8.23 5.22 -24.28
CA SER A 57 -8.24 4.10 -25.22
C SER A 57 -7.83 2.80 -24.55
N LYS A 58 -8.81 1.91 -24.37
CA LYS A 58 -8.63 0.52 -23.97
C LYS A 58 -7.39 -0.08 -24.62
N ASP A 59 -7.16 0.23 -25.89
CA ASP A 59 -5.98 -0.15 -26.67
C ASP A 59 -4.62 0.24 -26.03
N ILE A 60 -4.51 1.39 -25.35
CA ILE A 60 -3.26 1.81 -24.66
C ILE A 60 -3.09 1.06 -23.34
N ALA A 61 -4.17 0.87 -22.58
CA ALA A 61 -4.12 0.11 -21.35
C ALA A 61 -3.82 -1.37 -21.64
N ASP A 62 -4.54 -1.97 -22.60
CA ASP A 62 -4.31 -3.32 -23.09
C ASP A 62 -2.87 -3.45 -23.62
N PHE A 63 -2.37 -2.49 -24.41
CA PHE A 63 -0.97 -2.51 -24.88
C PHE A 63 0.05 -2.51 -23.74
N LEU A 64 -0.17 -1.69 -22.69
CA LEU A 64 0.73 -1.69 -21.54
C LEU A 64 0.68 -3.04 -20.80
N VAL A 65 -0.53 -3.52 -20.49
CA VAL A 65 -0.74 -4.78 -19.77
C VAL A 65 -0.13 -5.94 -20.55
N ASP A 66 -0.38 -6.03 -21.85
CA ASP A 66 0.16 -7.07 -22.74
C ASP A 66 1.69 -7.01 -22.79
N THR A 67 2.27 -5.80 -22.90
CA THR A 67 3.73 -5.63 -22.89
C THR A 67 4.32 -6.09 -21.57
N LEU A 68 3.74 -5.67 -20.44
CA LEU A 68 4.21 -6.08 -19.13
C LEU A 68 4.09 -7.62 -18.99
N LEU A 69 2.97 -8.21 -19.41
CA LEU A 69 2.71 -9.65 -19.32
C LEU A 69 3.74 -10.45 -20.14
N GLU A 70 4.05 -9.98 -21.35
CA GLU A 70 5.07 -10.58 -22.22
C GLU A 70 6.45 -10.62 -21.53
N PHE A 71 6.79 -9.56 -20.81
CA PHE A 71 8.10 -9.44 -20.18
C PHE A 71 8.17 -9.95 -18.74
N ARG A 72 7.06 -10.33 -18.07
CA ARG A 72 7.01 -10.63 -16.62
C ARG A 72 8.21 -11.42 -16.08
N ASP A 73 8.49 -12.58 -16.68
CA ASP A 73 9.56 -13.49 -16.21
C ASP A 73 10.97 -13.05 -16.65
N THR A 74 11.07 -12.08 -17.55
CA THR A 74 12.32 -11.52 -18.10
C THR A 74 12.40 -10.01 -17.88
N VAL A 75 11.65 -9.51 -16.88
CA VAL A 75 11.44 -8.09 -16.61
C VAL A 75 12.78 -7.37 -16.45
N TRP A 76 13.69 -7.96 -15.68
CA TRP A 76 15.01 -7.39 -15.42
C TRP A 76 15.88 -7.29 -16.69
N ASP A 77 15.88 -8.34 -17.51
CA ASP A 77 16.67 -8.39 -18.75
C ASP A 77 16.15 -7.40 -19.79
N ASN A 78 14.87 -7.01 -19.70
CA ASN A 78 14.20 -6.10 -20.64
C ASN A 78 13.89 -4.71 -20.04
N ARG A 79 14.50 -4.36 -18.90
CA ARG A 79 14.18 -3.13 -18.14
C ARG A 79 14.16 -1.85 -18.97
N ASP A 80 15.10 -1.67 -19.90
CA ASP A 80 15.22 -0.42 -20.68
C ASP A 80 14.08 -0.29 -21.70
N THR A 81 13.66 -1.42 -22.28
CA THR A 81 12.50 -1.52 -23.18
C THR A 81 11.21 -1.24 -22.42
N ILE A 82 11.02 -1.92 -21.28
CA ILE A 82 9.84 -1.76 -20.42
C ILE A 82 9.74 -0.29 -19.96
N ARG A 83 10.83 0.27 -19.44
CA ARG A 83 10.93 1.67 -19.03
C ARG A 83 10.49 2.63 -20.14
N SER A 84 10.94 2.39 -21.38
CA SER A 84 10.58 3.24 -22.52
C SER A 84 9.09 3.17 -22.86
N VAL A 85 8.49 1.98 -22.83
CA VAL A 85 7.04 1.79 -23.05
C VAL A 85 6.24 2.47 -21.94
N VAL A 86 6.63 2.21 -20.70
CA VAL A 86 5.97 2.72 -19.49
C VAL A 86 6.00 4.26 -19.49
N MET A 87 7.15 4.89 -19.75
CA MET A 87 7.24 6.37 -19.91
C MET A 87 6.38 6.92 -21.03
N ARG A 88 6.28 6.21 -22.17
CA ARG A 88 5.44 6.66 -23.29
C ARG A 88 3.95 6.62 -22.94
N VAL A 89 3.51 5.60 -22.21
CA VAL A 89 2.12 5.49 -21.74
C VAL A 89 1.82 6.61 -20.75
N LYS A 90 2.74 6.89 -19.82
CA LYS A 90 2.63 8.01 -18.88
C LYS A 90 2.41 9.34 -19.60
N ASP A 91 3.26 9.68 -20.57
CA ASP A 91 3.15 10.93 -21.34
C ASP A 91 1.77 11.09 -22.01
N ILE A 92 1.15 9.99 -22.44
CA ILE A 92 -0.18 10.02 -23.06
C ILE A 92 -1.28 10.25 -22.02
N MET A 93 -1.06 9.79 -20.78
CA MET A 93 -2.02 9.88 -19.68
C MET A 93 -1.85 11.15 -18.84
N GLU A 94 -0.81 11.95 -19.06
CA GLU A 94 -0.53 13.18 -18.32
C GLU A 94 -1.76 14.11 -18.22
N GLY A 95 -2.04 14.55 -16.99
CA GLY A 95 -3.14 15.48 -16.71
C GLY A 95 -4.53 14.83 -16.65
N ASN A 96 -4.64 13.50 -16.69
CA ASN A 96 -5.91 12.79 -16.55
C ASN A 96 -5.83 11.73 -15.44
N THR A 97 -6.38 12.03 -14.27
CA THR A 97 -6.42 11.09 -13.14
C THR A 97 -7.31 9.88 -13.40
N GLU A 98 -8.43 10.06 -14.12
CA GLU A 98 -9.30 8.95 -14.51
C GLU A 98 -8.55 7.96 -15.42
N ALA A 99 -7.60 8.44 -16.25
CA ALA A 99 -6.74 7.59 -17.07
C ALA A 99 -5.83 6.68 -16.25
N GLY A 100 -5.18 7.23 -15.21
CA GLY A 100 -4.30 6.48 -14.32
C GLY A 100 -5.07 5.43 -13.54
N ALA A 101 -6.19 5.83 -12.92
CA ALA A 101 -7.08 4.92 -12.22
C ALA A 101 -7.59 3.80 -13.14
N TYR A 102 -7.98 4.15 -14.37
CA TYR A 102 -8.42 3.20 -15.38
C TYR A 102 -7.33 2.18 -15.74
N LEU A 103 -6.11 2.65 -16.03
CA LEU A 103 -4.98 1.78 -16.39
C LEU A 103 -4.68 0.78 -15.27
N LEU A 104 -4.71 1.26 -14.03
CA LEU A 104 -4.39 0.47 -12.84
C LEU A 104 -5.59 -0.29 -12.29
N ASN A 105 -6.74 -0.23 -12.98
CA ASN A 105 -8.00 -0.85 -12.57
C ASN A 105 -8.41 -0.50 -11.13
N PHE A 106 -8.20 0.76 -10.74
CA PHE A 106 -8.65 1.30 -9.46
C PHE A 106 -10.05 1.85 -9.55
N ILE A 107 -10.81 1.67 -8.47
CA ILE A 107 -12.19 2.14 -8.38
C ILE A 107 -12.30 3.12 -7.22
N GLN A 108 -13.03 4.22 -7.43
CA GLN A 108 -13.34 5.17 -6.37
C GLN A 108 -14.08 4.51 -5.21
N ASP A 109 -13.89 5.01 -4.00
CA ASP A 109 -14.75 4.66 -2.88
C ASP A 109 -16.16 5.27 -2.98
N GLU A 110 -17.08 4.77 -2.14
CA GLU A 110 -18.48 5.21 -2.04
C GLU A 110 -18.69 6.71 -1.71
N TYR A 111 -17.68 7.38 -1.18
CA TYR A 111 -17.66 8.83 -0.92
C TYR A 111 -16.89 9.62 -1.98
N LYS A 112 -16.25 8.92 -2.94
CA LYS A 112 -15.44 9.48 -4.02
C LYS A 112 -14.23 10.29 -3.52
N LEU A 113 -13.66 9.87 -2.38
CA LEU A 113 -12.49 10.55 -1.81
C LEU A 113 -11.18 10.02 -2.39
N ALA A 114 -11.09 8.72 -2.63
CA ALA A 114 -9.89 8.07 -3.13
C ALA A 114 -10.20 6.93 -4.10
N TYR A 115 -9.21 6.62 -4.94
CA TYR A 115 -9.18 5.43 -5.79
C TYR A 115 -8.48 4.27 -5.07
N HIS A 116 -9.05 3.07 -5.19
CA HIS A 116 -8.58 1.88 -4.49
C HIS A 116 -8.43 0.69 -5.43
N SER A 117 -7.43 -0.16 -5.17
CA SER A 117 -7.26 -1.47 -5.79
C SER A 117 -8.43 -2.40 -5.44
N GLN A 118 -8.64 -3.39 -6.31
CA GLN A 118 -9.47 -4.55 -6.00
C GLN A 118 -8.59 -5.80 -5.88
N PRO A 119 -9.00 -6.79 -5.07
CA PRO A 119 -8.29 -8.07 -5.00
C PRO A 119 -8.22 -8.79 -6.35
N ASP A 120 -9.31 -8.70 -7.13
CA ASP A 120 -9.43 -9.26 -8.46
C ASP A 120 -8.97 -8.21 -9.49
N THR A 121 -7.66 -7.98 -9.54
CA THR A 121 -7.04 -7.04 -10.47
C THR A 121 -5.90 -7.69 -11.25
N TRP A 122 -5.62 -7.20 -12.45
CA TRP A 122 -4.57 -7.73 -13.31
C TRP A 122 -3.19 -7.65 -12.67
N GLN A 123 -2.93 -6.67 -11.78
CA GLN A 123 -1.67 -6.59 -11.02
C GLN A 123 -1.39 -7.84 -10.19
N ARG A 124 -2.39 -8.67 -9.88
CA ARG A 124 -2.20 -9.95 -9.20
C ARG A 124 -1.27 -10.90 -9.97
N GLU A 125 -1.30 -10.84 -11.30
CA GLU A 125 -0.47 -11.69 -12.18
C GLU A 125 1.01 -11.29 -12.20
N PHE A 126 1.33 -10.11 -11.66
CA PHE A 126 2.65 -9.47 -11.75
C PHE A 126 3.42 -9.45 -10.45
N GLY A 127 2.72 -9.53 -9.31
CA GLY A 127 3.34 -9.43 -8.00
C GLY A 127 4.14 -8.14 -7.82
N TYR A 128 5.34 -8.27 -7.27
CA TYR A 128 6.22 -7.16 -6.95
C TYR A 128 7.67 -7.47 -7.32
N ASN A 129 8.40 -6.47 -7.81
CA ASN A 129 9.87 -6.49 -7.89
C ASN A 129 10.40 -5.06 -7.77
N GLU A 130 11.68 -4.93 -7.41
CA GLU A 130 12.30 -3.61 -7.25
C GLU A 130 12.43 -2.82 -8.55
N MET A 131 12.39 -3.48 -9.71
CA MET A 131 12.40 -2.78 -11.00
C MET A 131 11.11 -1.98 -11.21
N TYR A 132 9.95 -2.47 -10.74
CA TYR A 132 8.73 -1.67 -10.75
C TYR A 132 8.94 -0.38 -9.96
N ASP A 133 9.53 -0.44 -8.77
CA ASP A 133 9.86 0.75 -7.98
C ASP A 133 10.85 1.66 -8.71
N GLU A 134 11.88 1.12 -9.36
CA GLU A 134 12.81 1.91 -10.18
C GLU A 134 12.11 2.63 -11.33
N ILE A 135 11.13 1.99 -11.97
CA ILE A 135 10.37 2.59 -13.08
C ILE A 135 9.39 3.64 -12.54
N PHE A 136 8.67 3.32 -11.47
CA PHE A 136 7.71 4.25 -10.88
C PHE A 136 8.39 5.47 -10.28
N LYS A 137 9.60 5.34 -9.70
CA LYS A 137 10.46 6.48 -9.28
C LYS A 137 10.76 7.47 -10.41
N ILE A 138 10.69 7.06 -11.68
CA ILE A 138 10.92 7.95 -12.81
C ILE A 138 9.74 8.90 -12.94
N GLY A 139 9.88 10.06 -12.32
CA GLY A 139 8.85 11.09 -12.30
C GLY A 139 7.69 10.79 -11.37
N SER A 140 7.93 10.04 -10.28
CA SER A 140 7.14 10.16 -9.05
C SER A 140 8.06 10.62 -7.91
N TYR A 141 7.48 11.24 -6.90
CA TYR A 141 8.15 11.51 -5.64
C TYR A 141 7.53 10.59 -4.57
N MET A 142 8.27 9.55 -4.16
CA MET A 142 7.75 8.48 -3.30
C MET A 142 8.80 7.89 -2.37
N ASN A 143 8.33 7.32 -1.27
CA ASN A 143 9.10 6.46 -0.36
C ASN A 143 8.46 5.06 -0.37
N TYR A 144 9.30 4.04 -0.27
CA TYR A 144 8.89 2.62 -0.27
C TYR A 144 9.77 1.85 0.72
N GLY A 145 9.26 0.74 1.23
CA GLY A 145 10.07 -0.19 1.99
C GLY A 145 9.33 -1.45 2.31
N ARG A 146 10.09 -2.49 2.67
CA ARG A 146 9.53 -3.81 2.92
C ARG A 146 10.13 -4.48 4.14
N VAL A 147 9.40 -5.46 4.64
CA VAL A 147 9.80 -6.34 5.72
C VAL A 147 9.71 -7.77 5.23
N ASP A 148 10.86 -8.45 5.16
CA ASP A 148 10.97 -9.82 4.67
C ASP A 148 11.11 -10.78 5.86
N PHE A 149 10.39 -11.90 5.81
CA PHE A 149 10.31 -12.89 6.90
C PHE A 149 10.05 -14.30 6.36
N GLU A 150 10.48 -15.33 7.10
CA GLU A 150 10.44 -16.72 6.64
C GLU A 150 9.32 -17.52 7.32
N VAL A 151 8.53 -18.25 6.54
CA VAL A 151 7.64 -19.32 7.02
C VAL A 151 8.00 -20.62 6.32
N GLY A 152 8.61 -21.54 7.07
CA GLY A 152 9.11 -22.79 6.49
C GLY A 152 10.24 -22.55 5.50
N SER A 153 10.02 -22.86 4.22
CA SER A 153 10.97 -22.60 3.13
C SER A 153 10.68 -21.32 2.36
N ASP A 154 9.54 -20.70 2.62
CA ASP A 154 9.03 -19.60 1.82
C ASP A 154 9.41 -18.27 2.49
N VAL A 155 9.86 -17.32 1.68
CA VAL A 155 10.16 -15.96 2.13
C VAL A 155 8.97 -15.08 1.75
N TYR A 156 8.34 -14.47 2.74
CA TYR A 156 7.24 -13.53 2.57
C TYR A 156 7.75 -12.10 2.69
N SER A 157 7.04 -11.17 2.07
CA SER A 157 7.32 -9.75 2.16
C SER A 157 6.06 -8.96 2.45
N LEU A 158 6.13 -8.10 3.47
CA LEU A 158 5.17 -7.03 3.72
C LEU A 158 5.75 -5.74 3.14
N TRP A 159 5.24 -5.32 2.00
CA TRP A 159 5.70 -4.14 1.29
C TRP A 159 4.76 -2.97 1.54
N ALA A 160 5.33 -1.77 1.70
CA ALA A 160 4.60 -0.54 1.89
C ALA A 160 5.16 0.57 0.99
N TRP A 161 4.26 1.43 0.53
CA TRP A 161 4.60 2.58 -0.30
C TRP A 161 3.76 3.81 0.06
N LYS A 162 4.31 5.00 -0.14
CA LYS A 162 3.58 6.28 -0.09
C LYS A 162 4.22 7.34 -0.98
N GLY A 163 3.40 8.20 -1.58
CA GLY A 163 3.88 9.29 -2.42
C GLY A 163 2.97 9.61 -3.59
N ASP A 164 3.57 10.09 -4.68
CA ASP A 164 2.88 10.38 -5.95
C ASP A 164 2.76 9.12 -6.82
N TYR A 165 1.56 8.81 -7.31
CA TYR A 165 1.37 7.75 -8.28
C TYR A 165 0.84 8.30 -9.60
N TRP A 166 1.71 8.75 -10.50
CA TRP A 166 1.40 8.91 -11.93
C TRP A 166 0.01 9.50 -12.24
N ASN A 167 -0.21 10.77 -11.88
CA ASN A 167 -1.49 11.49 -12.04
C ASN A 167 -2.65 11.00 -11.15
N LEU A 168 -2.45 10.06 -10.23
CA LEU A 168 -3.37 9.74 -9.12
C LEU A 168 -3.07 10.53 -7.85
N GLN A 169 -2.07 11.42 -7.90
CA GLN A 169 -1.73 12.33 -6.82
C GLN A 169 -1.31 11.57 -5.54
N SER A 170 -1.76 12.01 -4.36
CA SER A 170 -1.26 11.52 -3.08
C SER A 170 -1.83 10.15 -2.71
N GLY A 171 -0.97 9.17 -2.50
CA GLY A 171 -1.41 7.85 -2.10
C GLY A 171 -0.48 7.08 -1.19
N ALA A 172 -0.98 5.91 -0.80
CA ALA A 172 -0.23 4.91 -0.07
C ALA A 172 -0.74 3.51 -0.42
N GLU A 173 0.11 2.53 -0.17
CA GLU A 173 -0.14 1.12 -0.44
C GLU A 173 0.49 0.24 0.62
N VAL A 174 -0.13 -0.91 0.90
CA VAL A 174 0.45 -2.02 1.65
C VAL A 174 0.04 -3.33 1.00
N GLY A 175 1.00 -4.22 0.76
CA GLY A 175 0.74 -5.52 0.14
C GLY A 175 1.53 -6.67 0.76
N LEU A 176 0.96 -7.88 0.65
CA LEU A 176 1.58 -9.14 1.05
C LEU A 176 2.01 -9.93 -0.18
N TYR A 177 3.28 -10.35 -0.18
CA TYR A 177 3.88 -11.08 -1.29
C TYR A 177 4.70 -12.26 -0.79
N VAL A 178 5.02 -13.18 -1.70
CA VAL A 178 5.89 -14.34 -1.47
C VAL A 178 6.97 -14.39 -2.55
N LEU A 179 8.22 -14.58 -2.14
CA LEU A 179 9.36 -14.66 -3.04
C LEU A 179 9.21 -15.88 -3.97
N ASN A 180 9.22 -15.65 -5.27
CA ASN A 180 9.11 -16.70 -6.29
C ASN A 180 10.47 -16.99 -6.91
N GLN A 181 11.17 -15.96 -7.37
CA GLN A 181 12.45 -16.11 -8.08
C GLN A 181 13.48 -15.10 -7.56
N SER A 182 14.72 -15.57 -7.40
CA SER A 182 15.88 -14.71 -7.10
C SER A 182 16.92 -14.88 -8.19
N PHE A 183 17.33 -13.78 -8.82
CA PHE A 183 18.31 -13.78 -9.90
C PHE A 183 19.74 -13.53 -9.41
N GLY A 184 20.03 -13.80 -8.12
CA GLY A 184 21.38 -13.72 -7.55
C GLY A 184 21.84 -12.29 -7.18
N ASN A 185 20.96 -11.30 -7.28
CA ASN A 185 21.07 -10.01 -6.61
C ASN A 185 19.71 -9.69 -5.96
N ALA A 186 19.70 -8.98 -4.82
CA ALA A 186 18.45 -8.66 -4.10
C ALA A 186 17.54 -7.72 -4.92
N HIS A 187 18.12 -6.92 -5.81
CA HIS A 187 17.41 -5.97 -6.69
C HIS A 187 16.67 -6.62 -7.88
N ALA A 188 16.86 -7.92 -8.08
CA ALA A 188 16.21 -8.74 -9.12
C ALA A 188 15.56 -9.95 -8.44
N GLU A 189 14.88 -9.70 -7.32
CA GLU A 189 13.94 -10.64 -6.76
C GLU A 189 12.56 -10.37 -7.33
N GLN A 190 11.89 -11.44 -7.77
CA GLN A 190 10.50 -11.42 -8.20
C GLN A 190 9.67 -12.06 -7.10
N TYR A 191 8.76 -11.26 -6.55
CA TYR A 191 7.77 -11.67 -5.58
C TYR A 191 6.42 -11.86 -6.29
N ASP A 192 5.74 -12.96 -6.01
CA ASP A 192 4.37 -13.19 -6.44
C ASP A 192 3.39 -12.71 -5.37
N VAL A 193 2.14 -12.44 -5.76
CA VAL A 193 1.08 -12.15 -4.81
C VAL A 193 0.72 -13.41 -4.02
N VAL A 194 0.44 -13.26 -2.72
CA VAL A 194 -0.10 -14.37 -1.92
C VAL A 194 -1.42 -14.92 -2.48
N ASN A 195 -1.64 -16.22 -2.32
CA ASN A 195 -2.83 -16.89 -2.87
C ASN A 195 -4.09 -16.75 -2.00
N PHE A 196 -4.08 -15.84 -1.03
CA PHE A 196 -5.17 -15.57 -0.09
C PHE A 196 -5.38 -14.06 0.06
N GLU A 197 -6.50 -13.67 0.67
CA GLU A 197 -6.77 -12.28 1.02
C GLU A 197 -7.13 -12.17 2.51
N VAL A 198 -6.62 -11.13 3.18
CA VAL A 198 -6.88 -10.87 4.60
C VAL A 198 -7.56 -9.52 4.82
N PRO A 199 -8.25 -9.29 5.94
CA PRO A 199 -8.73 -7.96 6.26
C PRO A 199 -7.56 -6.98 6.36
N MET A 200 -7.62 -5.89 5.59
CA MET A 200 -6.66 -4.80 5.66
C MET A 200 -7.38 -3.45 5.82
N THR A 201 -6.70 -2.48 6.40
CA THR A 201 -7.13 -1.07 6.42
C THR A 201 -5.98 -0.18 6.03
N LEU A 202 -6.28 0.99 5.46
CA LEU A 202 -5.29 2.01 5.15
C LEU A 202 -5.86 3.40 5.40
N SER A 203 -5.07 4.26 6.04
CA SER A 203 -5.39 5.67 6.25
C SER A 203 -4.18 6.50 5.87
N LEU A 204 -4.41 7.60 5.16
CA LEU A 204 -3.36 8.52 4.76
C LEU A 204 -3.62 9.90 5.36
N TYR A 205 -2.55 10.48 5.87
CA TYR A 205 -2.53 11.80 6.47
C TYR A 205 -1.35 12.61 5.98
N ASN A 206 -1.48 13.93 6.05
CA ASN A 206 -0.33 14.84 6.00
C ASN A 206 -0.06 15.42 7.38
N TYR A 207 1.18 15.32 7.82
CA TYR A 207 1.64 16.03 9.00
C TYR A 207 1.73 17.52 8.70
N GLN A 208 1.05 18.33 9.53
CA GLN A 208 1.08 19.79 9.40
C GLN A 208 1.95 20.44 10.47
N SER A 209 1.81 19.99 11.71
CA SER A 209 2.54 20.52 12.88
C SER A 209 2.49 19.51 14.03
N PRO A 210 3.29 19.68 15.10
CA PRO A 210 3.36 18.69 16.17
C PRO A 210 1.98 18.36 16.77
N GLY A 211 1.49 17.15 16.50
CA GLY A 211 0.18 16.71 16.99
C GLY A 211 -1.00 16.97 16.04
N SER A 212 -0.78 17.58 14.89
CA SER A 212 -1.81 17.95 13.90
C SER A 212 -1.58 17.23 12.59
N PHE A 213 -2.61 16.53 12.14
CA PHE A 213 -2.61 15.82 10.86
C PHE A 213 -3.88 16.14 10.10
N GLU A 214 -3.71 16.40 8.82
CA GLU A 214 -4.80 16.48 7.86
C GLU A 214 -5.09 15.08 7.34
N ASN A 215 -6.36 14.68 7.35
CA ASN A 215 -6.79 13.41 6.81
C ASN A 215 -7.10 13.55 5.33
N LEU A 216 -6.50 12.70 4.50
CA LEU A 216 -6.82 12.61 3.08
C LEU A 216 -7.97 11.60 2.90
N TYR A 217 -7.77 10.38 3.38
CA TYR A 217 -8.81 9.35 3.37
C TYR A 217 -8.64 8.33 4.50
N ASN A 218 -9.72 7.60 4.77
CA ASN A 218 -9.72 6.40 5.59
C ASN A 218 -10.42 5.27 4.85
N TRP A 219 -9.70 4.20 4.57
CA TRP A 219 -10.17 3.03 3.83
C TRP A 219 -10.17 1.79 4.72
N ALA A 220 -11.35 1.22 4.91
CA ALA A 220 -11.57 0.01 5.71
C ALA A 220 -12.46 -0.99 4.95
N PRO A 221 -12.02 -1.50 3.79
CA PRO A 221 -12.84 -2.24 2.82
C PRO A 221 -13.52 -3.47 3.42
N ASN A 222 -14.82 -3.66 3.18
CA ASN A 222 -15.49 -4.91 3.62
C ASN A 222 -14.94 -6.17 2.92
N LYS A 223 -14.34 -6.01 1.74
CA LYS A 223 -13.65 -7.09 1.02
C LYS A 223 -12.23 -7.25 1.56
N ASN A 224 -11.81 -8.49 1.80
CA ASN A 224 -10.41 -8.81 2.15
C ASN A 224 -9.47 -8.40 1.00
N GLN A 225 -8.23 -8.10 1.33
CA GLN A 225 -7.21 -7.59 0.41
C GLN A 225 -5.92 -8.41 0.55
N TRP A 226 -5.20 -8.57 -0.57
CA TRP A 226 -3.78 -8.90 -0.57
C TRP A 226 -2.91 -7.64 -0.74
N TRP A 227 -3.51 -6.57 -1.27
CA TRP A 227 -2.91 -5.27 -1.53
C TRP A 227 -3.97 -4.19 -1.32
N VAL A 228 -3.82 -3.43 -0.23
CA VAL A 228 -4.69 -2.31 0.10
C VAL A 228 -4.04 -1.02 -0.38
N THR A 229 -4.76 -0.23 -1.16
CA THR A 229 -4.27 1.06 -1.66
C THR A 229 -5.27 2.16 -1.41
N GLY A 230 -4.83 3.41 -1.58
CA GLY A 230 -5.70 4.57 -1.65
C GLY A 230 -4.97 5.76 -2.26
N PHE A 231 -5.60 6.41 -3.22
CA PHE A 231 -5.06 7.58 -3.92
C PHE A 231 -6.09 8.70 -3.97
N ASP A 232 -5.77 9.81 -3.32
CA ASP A 232 -6.61 11.01 -3.26
C ASP A 232 -6.26 11.94 -4.44
N PRO A 233 -7.16 12.06 -5.43
CA PRO A 233 -6.90 12.83 -6.64
C PRO A 233 -6.91 14.34 -6.41
N ASP A 234 -7.55 14.79 -5.33
CA ASP A 234 -7.73 16.21 -5.02
C ASP A 234 -6.53 16.81 -4.26
N TYR A 235 -5.51 15.99 -3.96
CA TYR A 235 -4.28 16.42 -3.28
C TYR A 235 -3.03 16.32 -4.20
N PRO A 236 -2.85 17.25 -5.16
CA PRO A 236 -1.87 17.15 -6.25
C PRO A 236 -0.43 17.53 -5.89
N GLU A 237 -0.14 17.93 -4.66
CA GLU A 237 1.22 18.21 -4.18
C GLU A 237 1.68 17.13 -3.17
N PRO A 238 1.87 15.88 -3.63
CA PRO A 238 2.32 14.81 -2.76
C PRO A 238 3.74 15.08 -2.25
N ASP A 239 3.89 15.07 -0.93
CA ASP A 239 5.19 15.08 -0.28
C ASP A 239 5.31 13.86 0.66
N PRO A 240 5.96 12.76 0.22
CA PRO A 240 6.14 11.56 1.04
C PRO A 240 6.86 11.85 2.36
N GLU A 241 7.62 12.94 2.48
CA GLU A 241 8.32 13.31 3.72
C GLU A 241 7.36 13.77 4.83
N VAL A 242 6.22 14.37 4.49
CA VAL A 242 5.19 14.76 5.47
C VAL A 242 3.99 13.83 5.50
N MET A 243 3.85 12.95 4.50
CA MET A 243 2.83 11.91 4.51
C MET A 243 3.05 10.91 5.65
N VAL A 244 1.94 10.51 6.25
CA VAL A 244 1.88 9.53 7.32
C VAL A 244 0.83 8.50 6.97
N SER A 245 1.24 7.25 6.74
CA SER A 245 0.32 6.14 6.50
C SER A 245 0.13 5.32 7.77
N VAL A 246 -1.12 4.94 8.02
CA VAL A 246 -1.50 3.99 9.08
C VAL A 246 -2.26 2.85 8.43
N ALA A 247 -1.67 1.65 8.46
CA ALA A 247 -2.26 0.46 7.89
C ALA A 247 -2.36 -0.67 8.91
N SER A 248 -3.29 -1.59 8.67
CA SER A 248 -3.41 -2.86 9.40
C SER A 248 -3.52 -4.02 8.43
N VAL A 249 -2.94 -5.15 8.84
CA VAL A 249 -3.01 -6.45 8.16
C VAL A 249 -3.42 -7.47 9.22
N ASP A 250 -4.64 -7.97 9.12
CA ASP A 250 -5.22 -8.90 10.09
C ASP A 250 -4.93 -10.35 9.71
N LEU A 251 -3.97 -10.96 10.40
CA LEU A 251 -3.53 -12.33 10.17
C LEU A 251 -4.18 -13.31 11.15
N SER A 252 -5.22 -12.88 11.87
CA SER A 252 -5.84 -13.67 12.94
C SER A 252 -6.67 -14.85 12.47
N ASP A 253 -7.09 -14.86 11.22
CA ASP A 253 -7.85 -15.97 10.63
C ASP A 253 -6.94 -16.82 9.74
N SER A 254 -6.48 -17.95 10.28
CA SER A 254 -5.78 -19.01 9.55
C SER A 254 -4.39 -18.65 8.98
N HIS A 255 -3.80 -17.55 9.46
CA HIS A 255 -2.50 -17.02 9.02
C HIS A 255 -1.61 -16.61 10.20
N GLU A 256 -1.82 -17.22 11.37
CA GLU A 256 -1.05 -16.92 12.58
C GLU A 256 0.44 -17.25 12.43
N ASP A 257 0.80 -18.17 11.54
CA ASP A 257 2.18 -18.51 11.20
C ASP A 257 2.95 -17.34 10.56
N LEU A 258 2.31 -16.57 9.69
CA LEU A 258 2.88 -15.33 9.14
C LEU A 258 3.09 -14.29 10.23
N PHE A 259 2.14 -14.16 11.16
CA PHE A 259 2.27 -13.24 12.31
C PHE A 259 3.43 -13.65 13.22
N ASP A 260 3.50 -14.93 13.58
CA ASP A 260 4.56 -15.49 14.42
C ASP A 260 5.95 -15.31 13.79
N ALA A 261 6.06 -15.48 12.46
CA ALA A 261 7.30 -15.24 11.73
C ALA A 261 7.72 -13.77 11.72
N LEU A 262 6.77 -12.84 11.51
CA LEU A 262 7.01 -11.39 11.62
C LEU A 262 7.41 -10.95 13.04
N ASN A 263 6.94 -11.65 14.08
CA ASN A 263 7.34 -11.43 15.48
C ASN A 263 8.64 -12.14 15.87
N GLY A 264 9.19 -12.94 14.96
CA GLY A 264 10.42 -13.69 15.17
C GLY A 264 11.69 -12.83 15.12
N SER A 265 12.82 -13.49 15.33
CA SER A 265 14.14 -12.86 15.24
C SER A 265 14.71 -12.79 13.82
N SER A 266 14.08 -13.47 12.86
CA SER A 266 14.55 -13.61 11.48
C SER A 266 13.75 -12.73 10.54
N VAL A 267 13.82 -11.41 10.77
CA VAL A 267 13.09 -10.40 10.01
C VAL A 267 14.08 -9.38 9.45
N SER A 268 13.98 -9.09 8.16
CA SER A 268 14.86 -8.15 7.46
C SER A 268 14.07 -6.93 7.01
N TYR A 269 14.58 -5.74 7.33
CA TYR A 269 13.95 -4.47 6.97
C TYR A 269 14.75 -3.81 5.85
N HIS A 270 14.06 -3.42 4.78
CA HIS A 270 14.65 -2.88 3.56
C HIS A 270 14.15 -1.46 3.29
N ASP A 271 15.00 -0.65 2.65
CA ASP A 271 14.72 0.73 2.24
C ASP A 271 14.23 1.63 3.38
N ASP A 272 13.10 2.32 3.23
CA ASP A 272 12.65 3.36 4.18
C ASP A 272 11.81 2.81 5.34
N LEU A 273 11.32 1.57 5.24
CA LEU A 273 10.54 0.93 6.29
C LEU A 273 11.48 0.33 7.34
N LYS A 274 11.21 0.59 8.62
CA LYS A 274 12.07 0.22 9.75
C LYS A 274 11.24 -0.44 10.84
N ASN A 275 11.90 -1.16 11.75
CA ASN A 275 11.24 -1.87 12.84
C ASN A 275 10.31 -1.01 13.70
N TYR A 276 10.66 0.25 13.96
CA TYR A 276 9.83 1.16 14.75
C TYR A 276 8.60 1.69 13.98
N HIS A 277 8.46 1.40 12.68
CA HIS A 277 7.25 1.64 11.92
C HIS A 277 6.26 0.47 12.00
N VAL A 278 6.69 -0.70 12.46
CA VAL A 278 5.87 -1.92 12.51
C VAL A 278 5.54 -2.25 13.96
N ILE A 279 4.26 -2.44 14.24
CA ILE A 279 3.75 -2.81 15.57
C ILE A 279 3.00 -4.13 15.43
N LEU A 280 3.41 -5.11 16.22
CA LEU A 280 2.82 -6.44 16.25
C LEU A 280 1.89 -6.51 17.45
N ASP A 281 0.59 -6.65 17.19
CA ASP A 281 -0.42 -6.78 18.25
C ASP A 281 -0.72 -8.26 18.51
N ASP A 282 0.10 -8.89 19.34
CA ASP A 282 -0.01 -10.31 19.72
C ASP A 282 -1.37 -10.68 20.34
N SER A 283 -2.15 -9.70 20.80
CA SER A 283 -3.48 -9.98 21.37
C SER A 283 -4.55 -10.17 20.30
N THR A 284 -4.27 -9.72 19.08
CA THR A 284 -5.19 -9.75 17.96
C THR A 284 -4.60 -10.38 16.70
N ASN A 285 -3.31 -10.72 16.68
CA ASN A 285 -2.57 -11.17 15.48
C ASN A 285 -2.69 -10.19 14.30
N ILE A 286 -2.74 -8.89 14.61
CA ILE A 286 -2.79 -7.82 13.62
C ILE A 286 -1.43 -7.15 13.56
N VAL A 287 -0.90 -7.05 12.34
CA VAL A 287 0.30 -6.27 12.03
C VAL A 287 -0.14 -4.86 11.69
N TRP A 288 0.43 -3.88 12.38
CA TRP A 288 0.19 -2.46 12.14
C TRP A 288 1.43 -1.82 11.52
N ILE A 289 1.21 -1.01 10.49
CA ILE A 289 2.24 -0.16 9.92
C ILE A 289 1.86 1.28 10.25
N GLN A 290 2.71 1.96 11.00
CA GLN A 290 2.63 3.37 11.32
C GLN A 290 3.84 4.06 10.71
N TRP A 291 3.73 4.49 9.46
CA TRP A 291 4.89 4.92 8.71
C TRP A 291 4.93 6.44 8.51
N TYR A 292 5.93 7.04 9.12
CA TYR A 292 6.24 8.46 9.11
C TYR A 292 7.74 8.64 8.85
N ASN A 293 8.14 9.81 8.35
CA ASN A 293 9.57 10.10 8.21
C ASN A 293 10.06 10.87 9.44
N SER A 294 11.22 10.47 9.97
CA SER A 294 11.80 10.99 11.22
C SER A 294 12.16 12.49 11.20
N CYS A 295 12.04 13.12 10.02
CA CYS A 295 12.11 14.57 9.75
C CYS A 295 10.95 15.35 10.39
N VAL A 296 9.84 14.65 10.67
CA VAL A 296 8.64 15.16 11.32
C VAL A 296 8.89 15.27 12.83
N LYS A 297 9.66 16.27 13.25
CA LYS A 297 9.90 16.61 14.66
C LYS A 297 9.01 17.75 15.16
#